data_AF-A0AAE0EC65-F1
#
_entry.id   AF-A0AAE0EC65-F1
#
_cell.length_a   1.000
_cell.length_b   1.000
_cell.length_c   1.000
_cell.angle_alpha   90.00
_cell.angle_beta   90.00
_cell.angle_gamma   90.00
#
_symmetry.space_group_name_H-M   'P 1'
#
loop_
_entity.id
_entity.type
_entity.pdbx_description
1 polymer ?
#
loop_
_entity_poly.entity_id
_entity_poly.type
_entity_poly.pdbx_seq_one_letter_code
_entity_poly.pdbx_strand_id
1 'polypeptide(L)'
;MAKHGTILRVWKAGGGLLDPKVHLSIENNMGSGVDLTLHCKSKDDDLGEHKLPNSGKYMFQFRPNYWGTTLFFCSFAWPNAFHR
;
A
#
# COMPACT_ATOMS: atom_id res chain seq x y z
N MET A 1 11.33 22.37 -6.75
CA MET A 1 12.13 21.17 -7.09
C MET A 1 11.56 20.00 -6.32
N ALA A 2 10.73 19.17 -6.96
CA ALA A 2 10.16 17.98 -6.34
C ALA A 2 11.24 16.90 -6.31
N LYS A 3 11.73 16.52 -5.12
CA LYS A 3 12.64 15.37 -5.03
C LYS A 3 11.81 14.13 -5.35
N HIS A 4 12.18 13.43 -6.43
CA HIS A 4 11.67 12.10 -6.75
C HIS A 4 11.94 11.17 -5.55
N GLY A 5 10.94 11.00 -4.69
CA GLY A 5 10.94 9.99 -3.64
C GLY A 5 10.93 8.61 -4.30
N THR A 6 11.77 7.71 -3.80
CA THR A 6 11.91 6.34 -4.28
C THR A 6 10.54 5.68 -4.44
N ILE A 7 10.31 5.02 -5.59
CA ILE A 7 9.01 4.47 -5.98
C ILE A 7 8.58 3.39 -4.99
N LEU A 8 7.50 3.64 -4.24
CA LEU A 8 6.70 2.59 -3.61
C LEU A 8 6.05 1.78 -4.72
N ARG A 9 6.54 0.57 -4.97
CA ARG A 9 5.94 -0.31 -5.98
C ARG A 9 4.72 -0.97 -5.34
N VAL A 10 3.54 -0.47 -5.71
CA VAL A 10 2.27 -1.12 -5.41
C VAL A 10 1.92 -2.01 -6.59
N TRP A 11 2.00 -3.32 -6.42
CA TRP A 11 1.59 -4.28 -7.45
C TRP A 11 0.16 -4.76 -7.16
N LYS A 12 -0.68 -4.77 -8.19
CA LYS A 12 -1.95 -5.52 -8.19
C LYS A 12 -1.68 -6.89 -8.81
N ALA A 13 -1.77 -7.96 -8.01
CA ALA A 13 -1.74 -9.33 -8.53
C ALA A 13 -3.18 -9.87 -8.59
N GLY A 14 -3.66 -10.20 -9.79
CA GLY A 14 -4.83 -11.07 -9.97
C GLY A 14 -6.19 -10.39 -10.25
N GLY A 15 -6.90 -11.03 -11.19
CA GLY A 15 -8.29 -10.81 -11.60
C GLY A 15 -8.61 -11.73 -12.79
N GLY A 16 -8.99 -12.98 -12.52
CA GLY A 16 -9.58 -13.88 -13.53
C GLY A 16 -11.08 -13.60 -13.67
N LEU A 17 -11.67 -13.97 -14.81
CA LEU A 17 -13.07 -13.66 -15.18
C LEU A 17 -14.16 -14.13 -14.18
N LEU A 18 -13.81 -14.95 -13.18
CA LEU A 18 -14.76 -15.69 -12.33
C LEU A 18 -14.63 -15.44 -10.81
N ASP A 19 -13.59 -14.75 -10.33
CA ASP A 19 -13.47 -14.26 -8.94
C ASP A 19 -12.57 -13.01 -8.96
N PRO A 20 -13.11 -11.79 -8.84
CA PRO A 20 -12.33 -10.56 -8.89
C PRO A 20 -11.60 -10.34 -7.56
N LYS A 21 -10.88 -11.33 -7.06
CA LYS A 21 -10.03 -11.17 -5.89
C LYS A 21 -8.84 -10.29 -6.27
N VAL A 22 -8.75 -9.13 -5.62
CA VAL A 22 -7.67 -8.18 -5.82
C VAL A 22 -6.62 -8.42 -4.76
N HIS A 23 -5.38 -8.74 -5.16
CA HIS A 23 -4.25 -8.77 -4.24
C HIS A 23 -3.44 -7.49 -4.39
N LEU A 24 -3.23 -6.79 -3.27
CA LEU A 24 -2.38 -5.62 -3.19
C LEU A 24 -1.10 -5.99 -2.44
N SER A 25 0.03 -5.62 -3.03
CA SER A 25 1.37 -5.83 -2.45
C SER A 25 2.10 -4.50 -2.40
N ILE A 26 2.57 -4.13 -1.21
CA ILE A 26 3.33 -2.92 -0.92
C ILE A 26 4.70 -3.33 -0.42
N GLU A 27 5.76 -2.81 -1.05
CA GLU A 27 7.15 -3.12 -0.72
C GLU A 27 7.90 -1.83 -0.36
N ASN A 28 8.61 -1.84 0.77
CA ASN A 28 9.48 -0.74 1.18
C ASN A 28 10.86 -0.92 0.52
N ASN A 29 11.14 -0.11 -0.50
CA ASN A 29 12.43 -0.07 -1.19
C ASN A 29 13.13 1.30 -1.03
N MET A 30 12.97 1.96 0.11
CA MET A 30 13.51 3.31 0.35
C MET A 30 15.00 3.34 0.70
N GLY A 31 15.63 2.19 0.97
CA GLY A 31 17.05 2.09 1.33
C GLY A 31 17.26 1.73 2.81
N SER A 32 18.49 1.31 3.12
CA SER A 32 18.85 0.74 4.42
C SER A 32 18.52 1.67 5.59
N GLY A 33 17.73 1.18 6.55
CA GLY A 33 17.46 1.87 7.81
C GLY A 33 16.25 2.81 7.81
N VAL A 34 15.47 2.86 6.72
CA VAL A 34 14.23 3.63 6.67
C VAL A 34 13.03 2.72 6.83
N ASP A 35 12.35 2.83 7.97
CA ASP A 35 11.07 2.16 8.21
C ASP A 35 9.92 2.98 7.62
N LEU A 36 9.04 2.30 6.89
CA LEU A 36 7.84 2.85 6.31
C LEU A 36 6.65 2.54 7.21
N THR A 37 5.95 3.55 7.68
CA THR A 37 4.64 3.35 8.30
C THR A 37 3.58 3.49 7.22
N LEU A 38 2.75 2.48 7.02
CA LEU A 38 1.60 2.52 6.13
C LEU A 38 0.31 2.37 6.91
N HIS A 39 -0.75 3.01 6.44
CA HIS A 39 -2.11 2.80 6.91
C HIS A 39 -3.02 2.77 5.70
N CYS A 40 -3.71 1.65 5.48
CA CYS A 40 -4.65 1.48 4.39
C CYS A 40 -6.07 1.29 4.95
N LYS A 41 -7.05 1.98 4.37
CA LYS A 41 -8.45 1.83 4.73
C LYS A 41 -9.38 2.03 3.54
N SER A 42 -10.52 1.37 3.55
CA SER A 42 -11.64 1.61 2.65
C SER A 42 -12.75 2.39 3.38
N LYS A 43 -13.92 2.51 2.77
CA LYS A 43 -15.11 3.04 3.45
C LYS A 43 -15.58 2.12 4.59
N ASP A 44 -15.46 0.81 4.38
CA ASP A 44 -16.10 -0.21 5.22
C ASP A 44 -15.08 -1.00 6.08
N ASP A 45 -13.81 -1.03 5.65
CA ASP A 45 -12.74 -1.80 6.29
C ASP A 45 -11.53 -0.91 6.62
N ASP A 46 -11.04 -0.99 7.86
CA ASP A 46 -9.77 -0.39 8.26
C ASP A 46 -8.73 -1.51 8.46
N LEU A 47 -7.64 -1.49 7.68
CA LEU A 47 -6.56 -2.48 7.81
C LEU A 47 -5.59 -2.11 8.92
N GLY A 48 -5.69 -0.90 9.48
CA GLY A 48 -4.82 -0.38 10.52
C GLY A 48 -3.46 0.08 10.03
N GLU A 49 -2.64 0.50 11.00
CA GLU A 49 -1.28 0.96 10.77
C GLU A 49 -0.29 -0.22 10.82
N HIS A 50 0.61 -0.29 9.85
CA HIS A 50 1.66 -1.31 9.73
C HIS A 50 3.01 -0.65 9.53
N LYS A 51 4.02 -1.10 10.27
CA LYS A 51 5.42 -0.70 10.06
C LYS A 51 6.11 -1.73 9.16
N LEU A 52 6.59 -1.27 8.01
CA LEU A 52 7.35 -2.05 7.05
C LEU A 52 8.82 -1.67 7.21
N PRO A 53 9.66 -2.57 7.74
CA PRO A 53 11.09 -2.34 7.80
C PRO A 53 11.68 -2.22 6.40
N ASN A 54 12.95 -1.81 6.29
CA ASN A 54 13.65 -1.80 5.00
C ASN A 54 13.58 -3.17 4.30
N SER A 55 13.27 -3.17 2.99
CA SER A 55 12.99 -4.37 2.19
C SER A 55 11.78 -5.20 2.66
N GLY A 56 10.98 -4.66 3.59
CA GLY A 56 9.76 -5.27 4.09
C GLY A 56 8.63 -5.21 3.08
N LYS A 57 7.71 -6.16 3.19
CA LYS A 57 6.55 -6.31 2.31
C LYS A 57 5.28 -6.47 3.11
N TYR A 58 4.25 -5.76 2.71
CA TYR A 58 2.89 -5.89 3.23
C TYR A 58 1.96 -6.28 2.11
N MET A 59 1.12 -7.29 2.37
CA MET A 59 0.19 -7.81 1.39
C MET A 59 -1.18 -7.95 2.02
N PHE A 60 -2.20 -7.55 1.29
CA PHE A 60 -3.57 -7.85 1.63
C PHE A 60 -4.38 -8.12 0.37
N GLN A 61 -5.50 -8.80 0.56
CA GLN A 61 -6.38 -9.18 -0.53
C GLN A 61 -7.81 -8.81 -0.15
N PHE A 62 -8.55 -8.29 -1.10
CA PHE A 62 -9.96 -7.97 -0.92
C PHE A 62 -10.77 -8.39 -2.13
N ARG A 63 -12.07 -8.59 -1.91
CA ARG A 63 -13.04 -8.77 -2.99
C ARG A 63 -13.81 -7.47 -3.14
N PRO A 64 -13.78 -6.82 -4.31
CA PRO A 64 -14.67 -5.70 -4.59
C PRO A 64 -16.12 -6.13 -4.38
N ASN A 65 -16.94 -5.22 -3.88
CA ASN A 65 -18.39 -5.43 -3.82
C ASN A 65 -18.95 -5.67 -5.23
N TYR A 66 -20.20 -6.13 -5.33
CA TYR A 66 -20.85 -6.45 -6.61
C TYR A 66 -20.83 -5.28 -7.61
N TRP A 67 -20.78 -4.05 -7.12
CA TRP A 67 -20.69 -2.83 -7.93
C TRP A 67 -19.25 -2.42 -8.29
N GLY A 68 -18.23 -3.15 -7.86
CA GLY A 68 -16.83 -2.86 -8.14
C GLY A 68 -16.32 -1.56 -7.52
N THR A 69 -17.00 -1.04 -6.49
CA THR A 69 -16.73 0.30 -5.92
C THR A 69 -15.83 0.28 -4.69
N THR A 70 -15.39 -0.90 -4.24
CA THR A 70 -14.48 -1.02 -3.10
C THR A 70 -13.12 -0.41 -3.44
N LEU A 71 -12.79 0.70 -2.79
CA LEU A 71 -11.55 1.44 -2.95
C LEU A 71 -10.81 1.52 -1.61
N PHE A 72 -9.52 1.21 -1.62
CA PHE A 72 -8.62 1.41 -0.48
C PHE A 72 -7.75 2.64 -0.70
N PHE A 73 -7.68 3.50 0.31
CA PHE A 73 -6.77 4.64 0.39
C PHE A 73 -5.65 4.28 1.35
N CYS A 74 -4.40 4.43 0.90
CA CYS A 74 -3.22 4.16 1.71
C CYS A 74 -2.42 5.44 1.94
N SER A 75 -2.12 5.76 3.19
CA SER A 75 -1.17 6.79 3.59
C SER A 75 0.17 6.16 3.97
N PHE A 76 1.24 6.87 3.66
CA PHE A 76 2.62 6.42 3.85
C PHE A 76 3.40 7.50 4.58
N ALA A 77 4.12 7.11 5.64
CA ALA A 77 4.93 8.01 6.46
C ALA A 77 6.31 7.41 6.72
N TRP A 78 7.36 8.21 6.55
CA TRP A 78 8.75 7.83 6.82
C TRP A 78 9.58 9.05 7.26
N PRO A 79 10.70 8.84 7.98
CA PRO A 79 11.60 9.93 8.37
C PRO A 79 12.07 10.75 7.15
N ASN A 80 12.05 12.08 7.26
CA ASN A 80 12.43 13.03 6.20
C ASN A 80 11.49 13.10 4.97
N ALA A 81 10.30 12.49 5.01
CA ALA A 81 9.29 12.62 3.95
C ALA A 81 8.75 14.05 3.79
N PHE A 82 8.82 14.85 4.85
CA PHE A 82 8.39 16.25 4.88
C PHE A 82 9.59 17.15 5.19
N HIS A 83 10.27 17.61 4.16
CA HIS A 83 11.04 18.86 4.28
C HIS A 83 10.11 19.98 3.79
N ARG A 84 9.74 20.88 4.71
CA ARG A 84 8.98 22.10 4.42
C ARG A 84 9.79 23.03 3.51
#